data_AF-A0A8H4A0A1-F1
#
_entry.id   AF-A0A8H4A0A1-F1
#
_cell.length_a   1.000
_cell.length_b   1.000
_cell.length_c   1.000
_cell.angle_alpha   90.00
_cell.angle_beta   90.00
_cell.angle_gamma   90.00
#
_symmetry.space_group_name_H-M   'P 1'
#
loop_
_entity.id
_entity.type
_entity.pdbx_description
1 polymer ?
#
loop_
_entity_poly.entity_id
_entity_poly.type
_entity_poly.pdbx_seq_one_letter_code
_entity_poly.pdbx_strand_id
1 'polypeptide(L)'
;MKNFQTFDILVAIFALIFIVGAVNSCEQPCRDGISNAFTDKWKGEVAPIFQKFRANVTAFLYYGMSLDKISDDKKVIDQVTRELATEVYNDVNNFTDSFIFNMNQTIQTAIFVASPAFLGDCNHPHRVTQPPKNVNWTMKDCGAMDYICGNPPSICHFFDLAKQKCFNLLSQNITNNSAPNGDYIKAIQASVKTIAKKYSLTSDGTQFLNNGVTKNVQSSLDGFPTKYSTDFCPDGCPKFDQEIKNLLLSFP
;
A
#
# COMPACT_ATOMS: atom_id res chain seq x y z
N MET A 1 -58.77 -12.58 -48.19
CA MET A 1 -57.60 -13.40 -47.85
C MET A 1 -56.38 -12.81 -48.54
N LYS A 2 -55.49 -12.12 -47.80
CA LYS A 2 -54.11 -11.78 -48.18
C LYS A 2 -53.47 -11.04 -47.00
N ASN A 3 -53.01 -11.81 -46.02
CA ASN A 3 -52.08 -11.40 -44.97
C ASN A 3 -51.13 -12.58 -44.86
N PHE A 4 -49.87 -12.44 -45.26
CA PHE A 4 -48.72 -13.28 -44.91
C PHE A 4 -47.61 -12.98 -45.92
N GLN A 5 -46.83 -11.91 -45.75
CA GLN A 5 -45.52 -11.79 -46.44
C GLN A 5 -44.59 -10.65 -45.96
N THR A 6 -44.68 -10.20 -44.70
CA THR A 6 -43.81 -9.11 -44.21
C THR A 6 -43.25 -9.34 -42.80
N PHE A 7 -43.08 -10.59 -42.37
CA PHE A 7 -42.53 -10.90 -41.03
C PHE A 7 -41.17 -11.59 -41.00
N ASP A 8 -40.58 -11.94 -42.15
CA ASP A 8 -39.37 -12.80 -42.16
C ASP A 8 -38.04 -12.08 -42.45
N ILE A 9 -38.03 -10.76 -42.68
CA ILE A 9 -36.78 -10.02 -42.98
C ILE A 9 -36.24 -9.22 -41.78
N LEU A 10 -37.05 -8.98 -40.74
CA LEU A 10 -36.63 -8.19 -39.56
C LEU A 10 -35.95 -9.01 -38.46
N VAL A 11 -36.01 -10.34 -38.50
CA VAL A 11 -35.40 -11.22 -37.48
C VAL A 11 -33.93 -11.55 -37.81
N ALA A 12 -33.52 -11.48 -39.09
CA ALA A 12 -32.16 -11.82 -39.50
C ALA A 12 -31.12 -10.72 -39.21
N ILE A 13 -31.54 -9.46 -38.99
CA ILE A 13 -30.62 -8.34 -38.70
C ILE A 13 -30.39 -8.14 -37.18
N PHE A 14 -31.28 -8.66 -36.33
CA PHE A 14 -31.14 -8.53 -34.87
C PHE A 14 -30.22 -9.57 -34.21
N ALA A 15 -29.80 -10.60 -34.95
CA ALA A 15 -28.94 -11.67 -34.42
C ALA A 15 -27.42 -11.37 -34.53
N LEU A 16 -27.02 -10.23 -35.08
CA LEU A 16 -25.60 -9.87 -35.26
C LEU A 16 -25.01 -8.94 -34.17
N ILE A 17 -25.75 -8.63 -33.10
CA ILE A 17 -25.33 -7.61 -32.12
C ILE A 17 -24.67 -8.19 -30.85
N PHE A 18 -24.67 -9.51 -30.62
CA PHE A 18 -24.18 -10.07 -29.33
C PHE A 18 -23.09 -11.15 -29.44
N ILE A 19 -22.15 -11.03 -30.38
CA ILE A 19 -20.91 -11.84 -30.36
C ILE A 19 -19.66 -10.95 -30.40
N VAL A 20 -19.75 -9.75 -29.80
CA VAL A 20 -18.54 -9.04 -29.34
C VAL A 20 -18.45 -9.39 -27.87
N GLY A 21 -17.67 -10.42 -27.54
CA GLY A 21 -17.37 -10.74 -26.15
C GLY A 21 -16.78 -9.50 -25.51
N ALA A 22 -17.56 -8.80 -24.68
CA ALA A 22 -17.09 -7.62 -23.99
C ALA A 22 -15.91 -8.05 -23.12
N VAL A 23 -14.70 -7.62 -23.49
CA VAL A 23 -13.57 -7.62 -22.57
C VAL A 23 -13.92 -6.60 -21.50
N ASN A 24 -14.59 -7.07 -20.45
CA ASN A 24 -15.00 -6.25 -19.34
C ASN A 24 -13.76 -5.69 -18.66
N SER A 25 -13.83 -4.44 -18.21
CA SER A 25 -12.82 -3.90 -17.30
C SER A 25 -12.74 -4.77 -16.04
N CYS A 26 -11.56 -4.89 -15.44
CA CYS A 26 -11.32 -5.61 -14.20
C CYS A 26 -12.28 -5.13 -13.08
N GLU A 27 -13.21 -6.01 -12.70
CA GLU A 27 -14.14 -5.83 -11.59
C GLU A 27 -13.41 -5.92 -10.24
N GLN A 28 -14.09 -5.55 -9.14
CA GLN A 28 -13.46 -5.49 -7.81
C GLN A 28 -12.68 -6.77 -7.42
N PRO A 29 -13.20 -8.00 -7.61
CA PRO A 29 -12.44 -9.21 -7.28
C PRO A 29 -11.14 -9.34 -8.07
N CYS A 30 -11.15 -8.94 -9.35
CA CYS A 30 -9.95 -8.89 -10.18
C CYS A 30 -8.97 -7.82 -9.66
N ARG A 31 -9.45 -6.64 -9.25
CA ARG A 31 -8.60 -5.56 -8.72
C ARG A 31 -7.95 -5.95 -7.40
N ASP A 32 -8.68 -6.65 -6.54
CA ASP A 32 -8.18 -7.17 -5.28
C ASP A 32 -7.10 -8.23 -5.54
N GLY A 33 -7.37 -9.17 -6.46
CA GLY A 33 -6.42 -10.18 -6.88
C GLY A 33 -5.11 -9.60 -7.43
N ILE A 34 -5.22 -8.62 -8.32
CA ILE A 34 -4.09 -7.87 -8.87
C ILE A 34 -3.29 -7.19 -7.77
N SER A 35 -3.95 -6.49 -6.85
CA SER A 35 -3.27 -5.73 -5.80
C SER A 35 -2.61 -6.65 -4.76
N ASN A 36 -3.23 -7.80 -4.47
CA ASN A 36 -2.66 -8.84 -3.62
C ASN A 36 -1.42 -9.49 -4.27
N ALA A 37 -1.40 -9.69 -5.59
CA ALA A 37 -0.25 -10.24 -6.28
C ALA A 37 1.04 -9.43 -6.05
N PHE A 38 0.94 -8.10 -6.09
CA PHE A 38 2.04 -7.20 -5.72
C PHE A 38 2.35 -7.26 -4.22
N THR A 39 1.32 -7.14 -3.38
CA THR A 39 1.46 -7.07 -1.91
C THR A 39 2.15 -8.31 -1.35
N ASP A 40 1.74 -9.50 -1.79
CA ASP A 40 2.28 -10.76 -1.27
C ASP A 40 3.75 -10.95 -1.58
N LYS A 41 4.23 -10.41 -2.71
CA LYS A 41 5.64 -10.49 -3.09
C LYS A 41 6.48 -9.42 -2.42
N TRP A 42 5.96 -8.21 -2.26
CA TRP A 42 6.74 -7.09 -1.73
C TRP A 42 6.71 -6.94 -0.21
N LYS A 43 5.71 -7.49 0.50
CA LYS A 43 5.62 -7.37 1.97
C LYS A 43 6.87 -7.87 2.71
N GLY A 44 7.54 -8.89 2.16
CA GLY A 44 8.79 -9.43 2.71
C GLY A 44 9.96 -8.45 2.64
N GLU A 45 9.97 -7.53 1.68
CA GLU A 45 11.00 -6.49 1.53
C GLU A 45 10.76 -5.30 2.47
N VAL A 46 9.51 -5.08 2.88
CA VAL A 46 9.13 -3.98 3.78
C VAL A 46 9.55 -4.25 5.22
N ALA A 47 9.32 -5.48 5.71
CA ALA A 47 9.51 -5.81 7.13
C ALA A 47 10.93 -5.51 7.68
N PRO A 48 12.04 -5.85 6.98
CA PRO A 48 13.38 -5.54 7.46
C PRO A 48 13.66 -4.04 7.60
N ILE A 49 13.03 -3.20 6.77
CA ILE A 49 13.20 -1.73 6.81
C ILE A 49 12.57 -1.18 8.08
N PHE A 50 11.34 -1.60 8.39
CA PHE A 50 10.65 -1.23 9.62
C PHE A 50 11.34 -1.79 10.87
N GLN A 51 11.91 -2.99 10.81
CA GLN A 51 12.70 -3.54 11.92
C GLN A 51 13.92 -2.67 12.25
N LYS A 52 14.66 -2.21 11.23
CA LYS A 52 15.78 -1.27 11.42
C LYS A 52 15.30 0.07 11.97
N PHE A 53 14.17 0.59 11.47
CA PHE A 53 13.57 1.82 11.97
C PHE A 53 13.19 1.70 13.47
N ARG A 54 12.52 0.62 13.86
CA ARG A 54 12.19 0.32 15.26
C ARG A 54 13.42 0.26 16.15
N ALA A 55 14.47 -0.44 15.72
CA ALA A 55 15.72 -0.52 16.46
C ALA A 55 16.34 0.88 16.67
N ASN A 56 16.31 1.73 15.64
CA ASN A 56 16.80 3.11 15.74
C ASN A 56 15.97 3.95 16.71
N VAL A 57 14.63 3.94 16.56
CA VAL A 57 13.71 4.69 17.43
C VAL A 57 13.89 4.32 18.89
N THR A 58 13.97 3.02 19.19
CA THR A 58 14.10 2.54 20.57
C THR A 58 15.47 2.82 21.17
N ALA A 59 16.55 2.71 20.39
CA ALA A 59 17.90 3.03 20.85
C ALA A 59 18.09 4.52 21.19
N PHE A 60 17.45 5.42 20.44
CA PHE A 60 17.61 6.87 20.60
C PHE A 60 16.44 7.56 21.30
N LEU A 61 15.48 6.79 21.84
CA LEU A 61 14.24 7.33 22.41
C LEU A 61 14.47 8.44 23.44
N TYR A 62 15.45 8.24 24.34
CA TYR A 62 15.80 9.19 25.40
C TYR A 62 17.12 9.92 25.16
N TYR A 63 17.65 9.88 23.93
CA TYR A 63 18.94 10.46 23.62
C TYR A 63 19.01 11.94 24.01
N GLY A 64 20.01 12.30 24.81
CA GLY A 64 20.25 13.67 25.27
C GLY A 64 19.24 14.22 26.29
N MET A 65 18.33 13.40 26.82
CA MET A 65 17.35 13.83 27.82
C MET A 65 17.89 13.75 29.25
N SER A 66 17.71 14.82 30.03
CA SER A 66 17.89 14.82 31.49
C SER A 66 16.63 14.27 32.17
N LEU A 67 16.56 12.96 32.39
CA LEU A 67 15.35 12.25 32.83
C LEU A 67 14.90 12.62 34.26
N ASP A 68 15.77 13.23 35.06
CA ASP A 68 15.46 13.84 36.35
C ASP A 68 14.39 14.95 36.25
N LYS A 69 14.25 15.58 35.08
CA LYS A 69 13.19 16.58 34.83
C LYS A 69 11.79 16.00 34.68
N ILE A 70 11.67 14.67 34.62
CA ILE A 70 10.38 13.98 34.52
C ILE A 70 9.74 13.85 35.91
N SER A 71 10.54 13.51 36.93
CA SER A 71 10.10 13.31 38.32
C SER A 71 11.30 13.31 39.27
N ASP A 72 11.11 13.79 40.50
CA ASP A 72 12.14 13.68 41.55
C ASP A 72 12.25 12.25 42.12
N ASP A 73 11.26 11.37 41.87
CA ASP A 73 11.30 9.98 42.31
C ASP A 73 11.95 9.09 41.25
N LYS A 74 13.15 8.59 41.58
CA LYS A 74 13.91 7.68 40.72
C LYS A 74 13.14 6.41 40.34
N LYS A 75 12.32 5.87 41.24
CA LYS A 75 11.51 4.68 40.92
C LYS A 75 10.45 4.98 39.86
N VAL A 76 9.87 6.18 39.90
CA VAL A 76 8.92 6.64 38.89
C VAL A 76 9.63 6.82 37.55
N ILE A 77 10.81 7.44 37.53
CA ILE A 77 11.62 7.57 36.30
C ILE A 77 11.91 6.21 35.67
N ASP A 78 12.41 5.24 36.46
CA ASP A 78 12.75 3.90 35.98
C ASP A 78 11.52 3.13 35.45
N GLN A 79 10.34 3.35 36.04
CA GLN A 79 9.09 2.74 35.60
C GLN A 79 8.56 3.37 34.31
N VAL A 80 8.50 4.71 34.25
CA VAL A 80 8.05 5.47 33.08
C VAL A 80 8.91 5.15 31.87
N THR A 81 10.24 5.17 32.02
CA THR A 81 11.18 4.95 30.90
C THR A 81 11.11 3.52 30.36
N ARG A 82 11.04 2.52 31.25
CA ARG A 82 10.91 1.11 30.82
C ARG A 82 9.59 0.84 30.12
N GLU A 83 8.48 1.32 30.69
CA GLU A 83 7.16 1.09 30.11
C GLU A 83 7.00 1.84 28.79
N LEU A 84 7.45 3.09 28.71
CA LEU A 84 7.36 3.87 27.48
C LEU A 84 8.27 3.33 26.37
N ALA A 85 9.46 2.82 26.70
CA ALA A 85 10.28 2.14 25.70
C ALA A 85 9.58 0.90 25.13
N THR A 86 8.86 0.15 25.97
CA THR A 86 8.07 -1.02 25.54
C THR A 86 6.88 -0.58 24.68
N GLU A 87 6.17 0.47 25.07
CA GLU A 87 5.01 0.96 24.34
C GLU A 87 5.41 1.54 22.98
N VAL A 88 6.48 2.34 22.91
CA VAL A 88 7.00 2.87 21.64
C VAL A 88 7.48 1.73 20.73
N TYR A 89 8.09 0.68 21.29
CA TYR A 89 8.43 -0.52 20.52
C TYR A 89 7.18 -1.16 19.88
N ASN A 90 6.10 -1.28 20.65
CA ASN A 90 4.83 -1.84 20.19
C ASN A 90 4.16 -0.94 19.13
N ASP A 91 4.15 0.38 19.35
CA ASP A 91 3.63 1.35 18.38
C ASP A 91 4.33 1.22 17.03
N VAL A 92 5.67 1.14 17.02
CA VAL A 92 6.41 0.98 15.76
C VAL A 92 6.16 -0.40 15.13
N ASN A 93 5.93 -1.44 15.92
CA ASN A 93 5.48 -2.73 15.39
C ASN A 93 4.11 -2.58 14.70
N ASN A 94 3.16 -1.91 15.34
CA ASN A 94 1.84 -1.64 14.80
C ASN A 94 1.90 -0.78 13.53
N PHE A 95 2.88 0.12 13.38
CA PHE A 95 3.11 0.85 12.12
C PHE A 95 3.44 -0.09 10.98
N THR A 96 4.25 -1.11 11.24
CA THR A 96 4.65 -2.13 10.25
C THR A 96 3.43 -2.94 9.81
N ASP A 97 2.68 -3.45 10.78
CA ASP A 97 1.51 -4.30 10.53
C ASP A 97 0.42 -3.51 9.80
N SER A 98 0.17 -2.26 10.22
CA SER A 98 -0.79 -1.37 9.58
C SER A 98 -0.37 -1.00 8.16
N PHE A 99 0.93 -0.75 7.94
CA PHE A 99 1.42 -0.43 6.60
C PHE A 99 1.23 -1.63 5.66
N ILE A 100 1.68 -2.82 6.07
CA ILE A 100 1.55 -4.06 5.27
C ILE A 100 0.08 -4.38 5.00
N PHE A 101 -0.78 -4.26 6.02
CA PHE A 101 -2.22 -4.49 5.87
C PHE A 101 -2.85 -3.56 4.82
N ASN A 102 -2.42 -2.29 4.75
CA ASN A 102 -2.95 -1.30 3.82
C ASN A 102 -2.20 -1.22 2.47
N MET A 103 -1.19 -2.07 2.25
CA MET A 103 -0.43 -2.09 0.98
C MET A 103 -1.34 -2.41 -0.20
N ASN A 104 -2.26 -3.37 -0.05
CA ASN A 104 -3.18 -3.77 -1.12
C ASN A 104 -4.04 -2.59 -1.60
N GLN A 105 -4.61 -1.81 -0.69
CA GLN A 105 -5.44 -0.64 -1.00
C GLN A 105 -4.61 0.47 -1.64
N THR A 106 -3.36 0.64 -1.19
CA THR A 106 -2.42 1.61 -1.77
C THR A 106 -2.06 1.21 -3.20
N ILE A 107 -1.78 -0.07 -3.45
CA ILE A 107 -1.49 -0.62 -4.79
C ILE A 107 -2.71 -0.54 -5.70
N GLN A 108 -3.91 -0.84 -5.20
CA GLN A 108 -5.14 -0.71 -5.97
C GLN A 108 -5.35 0.75 -6.40
N THR A 109 -5.15 1.68 -5.49
CA THR A 109 -5.18 3.12 -5.78
C THR A 109 -4.13 3.50 -6.83
N ALA A 110 -2.93 2.95 -6.73
CA ALA A 110 -1.85 3.21 -7.68
C ALA A 110 -2.17 2.73 -9.09
N ILE A 111 -2.76 1.55 -9.24
CA ILE A 111 -3.05 0.99 -10.56
C ILE A 111 -4.32 1.61 -11.13
N PHE A 112 -5.40 1.63 -10.37
CA PHE A 112 -6.74 1.91 -10.88
C PHE A 112 -7.20 3.35 -10.69
N VAL A 113 -6.55 4.18 -9.86
CA VAL A 113 -7.00 5.56 -9.58
C VAL A 113 -5.99 6.59 -10.03
N ALA A 114 -4.71 6.41 -9.71
CA ALA A 114 -3.67 7.35 -10.11
C ALA A 114 -3.51 7.39 -11.64
N SER A 115 -3.24 8.57 -12.19
CA SER A 115 -3.07 8.73 -13.64
C SER A 115 -1.74 8.16 -14.14
N PRO A 116 -1.69 7.49 -15.32
CA PRO A 116 -2.85 7.04 -16.10
C PRO A 116 -3.53 5.85 -15.41
N ALA A 117 -4.85 5.92 -15.23
CA ALA A 117 -5.60 4.87 -14.55
C ALA A 117 -5.78 3.66 -15.49
N PHE A 118 -5.51 2.46 -15.00
CA PHE A 118 -5.83 1.22 -15.69
C PHE A 118 -7.34 0.92 -15.55
N LEU A 119 -8.15 1.73 -16.21
CA LEU A 119 -9.61 1.65 -16.19
C LEU A 119 -10.17 1.75 -17.61
N GLY A 120 -11.43 1.34 -17.77
CA GLY A 120 -12.17 1.49 -19.02
C GLY A 120 -12.12 0.27 -19.94
N ASP A 121 -12.86 0.40 -21.04
CA ASP A 121 -13.07 -0.64 -22.04
C ASP A 121 -11.79 -0.98 -22.81
N CYS A 122 -11.55 -2.28 -22.98
CA CYS A 122 -10.40 -2.82 -23.70
C CYS A 122 -10.73 -3.28 -25.14
N ASN A 123 -11.86 -2.83 -25.70
CA ASN A 123 -12.30 -3.20 -27.06
C ASN A 123 -12.05 -2.13 -28.13
N HIS A 124 -11.49 -0.98 -27.78
CA HIS A 124 -11.31 0.15 -28.69
C HIS A 124 -9.89 0.76 -28.57
N PRO A 125 -8.88 0.23 -29.29
CA PRO A 125 -8.98 -0.83 -30.29
C PRO A 125 -8.90 -2.24 -29.68
N HIS A 126 -9.67 -3.19 -30.21
CA HIS A 126 -9.63 -4.57 -29.72
C HIS A 126 -8.25 -5.21 -29.98
N ARG A 127 -7.71 -5.92 -28.98
CA ARG A 127 -6.41 -6.60 -29.04
C ARG A 127 -6.49 -8.06 -28.64
N VAL A 128 -7.24 -8.35 -27.58
CA VAL A 128 -7.32 -9.66 -26.95
C VAL A 128 -8.77 -10.01 -26.66
N THR A 129 -9.10 -11.30 -26.71
CA THR A 129 -10.44 -11.79 -26.36
C THR A 129 -10.42 -12.31 -24.93
N GLN A 130 -11.43 -11.94 -24.15
CA GLN A 130 -11.64 -12.44 -22.80
C GLN A 130 -11.60 -13.98 -22.79
N PRO A 131 -10.71 -14.62 -22.01
CA PRO A 131 -10.67 -16.07 -21.95
C PRO A 131 -11.97 -16.61 -21.32
N PRO A 132 -12.36 -17.86 -21.64
CA PRO A 132 -13.48 -18.51 -20.98
C PRO A 132 -13.34 -18.50 -19.45
N LYS A 133 -14.47 -18.61 -18.74
CA LYS A 133 -14.46 -18.72 -17.28
C LYS A 133 -13.50 -19.82 -16.82
N ASN A 134 -12.67 -19.51 -15.81
CA ASN A 134 -11.62 -20.38 -15.25
C ASN A 134 -10.43 -20.66 -16.19
N VAL A 135 -10.29 -19.92 -17.29
CA VAL A 135 -9.09 -19.96 -18.13
C VAL A 135 -8.32 -18.66 -17.90
N ASN A 136 -7.03 -18.80 -17.59
CA ASN A 136 -6.15 -17.65 -17.35
C ASN A 136 -5.83 -16.93 -18.66
N TRP A 137 -5.56 -15.63 -18.55
CA TRP A 137 -4.84 -14.90 -19.59
C TRP A 137 -3.44 -15.49 -19.77
N THR A 138 -2.82 -15.19 -20.90
CA THR A 138 -1.49 -15.67 -21.26
C THR A 138 -0.50 -14.51 -21.43
N MET A 139 0.80 -14.83 -21.37
CA MET A 139 1.84 -13.86 -21.70
C MET A 139 1.74 -13.35 -23.15
N LYS A 140 1.13 -14.14 -24.05
CA LYS A 140 0.84 -13.70 -25.42
C LYS A 140 -0.19 -12.56 -25.43
N ASP A 141 -1.22 -12.64 -24.58
CA ASP A 141 -2.24 -11.59 -24.46
C ASP A 141 -1.61 -10.30 -23.92
N CYS A 142 -0.72 -10.42 -22.95
CA CYS A 142 0.10 -9.32 -22.45
C CYS A 142 0.95 -8.66 -23.55
N GLY A 143 1.60 -9.46 -24.41
CA GLY A 143 2.38 -8.95 -25.55
C GLY A 143 1.55 -8.32 -26.68
N ALA A 144 0.24 -8.60 -26.74
CA ALA A 144 -0.66 -8.07 -27.76
C ALA A 144 -1.23 -6.69 -27.42
N MET A 145 -1.15 -6.27 -26.16
CA MET A 145 -1.59 -4.93 -25.75
C MET A 145 -0.61 -3.85 -26.18
N ASP A 146 -1.13 -2.66 -26.45
CA ASP A 146 -0.34 -1.47 -26.85
C ASP A 146 -0.94 -0.16 -26.31
N TYR A 147 -1.99 -0.23 -25.48
CA TYR A 147 -2.61 0.92 -24.83
C TYR A 147 -3.15 0.57 -23.45
N ILE A 148 -3.24 1.57 -22.58
CA ILE A 148 -3.68 1.40 -21.19
C ILE A 148 -5.21 1.27 -21.15
N CYS A 149 -5.68 0.15 -20.60
CA CYS A 149 -7.08 -0.09 -20.27
C CYS A 149 -7.20 -0.92 -18.99
N GLY A 150 -8.43 -1.29 -18.61
CA GLY A 150 -8.73 -1.92 -17.33
C GLY A 150 -8.53 -3.43 -17.23
N ASN A 151 -7.93 -4.14 -18.20
CA ASN A 151 -7.76 -5.59 -18.12
C ASN A 151 -6.35 -6.00 -17.61
N PRO A 152 -6.20 -7.22 -17.07
CA PRO A 152 -4.89 -7.72 -16.63
C PRO A 152 -3.81 -7.77 -17.73
N PRO A 153 -4.10 -8.16 -18.99
CA PRO A 153 -3.12 -8.07 -20.08
C PRO A 153 -2.51 -6.67 -20.25
N SER A 154 -3.31 -5.60 -20.17
CA SER A 154 -2.83 -4.22 -20.23
C SER A 154 -1.88 -3.92 -19.07
N ILE A 155 -2.27 -4.29 -17.85
CA ILE A 155 -1.42 -4.08 -16.66
C ILE A 155 -0.11 -4.87 -16.77
N CYS A 156 -0.16 -6.10 -17.30
CA CYS A 156 1.03 -6.90 -17.58
C CYS A 156 1.92 -6.27 -18.66
N HIS A 157 1.34 -5.69 -19.71
CA HIS A 157 2.09 -5.04 -20.77
C HIS A 157 2.83 -3.80 -20.25
N PHE A 158 2.10 -2.93 -19.55
CA PHE A 158 2.63 -1.73 -18.92
C PHE A 158 3.09 -1.98 -17.48
N PHE A 159 3.66 -3.16 -17.23
CA PHE A 159 4.00 -3.60 -15.87
C PHE A 159 4.97 -2.65 -15.17
N ASP A 160 5.98 -2.15 -15.88
CA ASP A 160 6.96 -1.23 -15.29
C ASP A 160 6.31 0.09 -14.86
N LEU A 161 5.34 0.59 -15.65
CA LEU A 161 4.56 1.76 -15.29
C LEU A 161 3.68 1.49 -14.06
N ALA A 162 2.95 0.37 -14.04
CA ALA A 162 2.15 -0.03 -12.89
C ALA A 162 3.01 -0.17 -11.62
N LYS A 163 4.17 -0.83 -11.74
CA LYS A 163 5.15 -1.01 -10.65
C LYS A 163 5.67 0.32 -10.12
N GLN A 164 6.09 1.23 -11.00
CA GLN A 164 6.56 2.55 -10.61
C GLN A 164 5.48 3.35 -9.85
N LYS A 165 4.23 3.32 -10.33
CA LYS A 165 3.11 3.98 -9.64
C LYS A 165 2.92 3.43 -8.23
N CYS A 166 3.00 2.12 -8.06
CA CYS A 166 2.91 1.48 -6.75
C CYS A 166 4.04 1.92 -5.82
N PHE A 167 5.29 1.91 -6.29
CA PHE A 167 6.43 2.37 -5.49
C PHE A 167 6.30 3.83 -5.06
N ASN A 168 5.86 4.69 -5.96
CA ASN A 168 5.64 6.11 -5.67
C ASN A 168 4.58 6.30 -4.56
N LEU A 169 3.44 5.62 -4.67
CA LEU A 169 2.36 5.76 -3.68
C LEU A 169 2.68 5.11 -2.33
N LEU A 170 3.38 3.97 -2.31
CA LEU A 170 3.88 3.38 -1.07
C LEU A 170 4.88 4.34 -0.37
N SER A 171 5.80 4.94 -1.12
CA SER A 171 6.78 5.91 -0.58
C SER A 171 6.11 7.20 -0.11
N GLN A 172 5.10 7.68 -0.83
CA GLN A 172 4.27 8.81 -0.41
C GLN A 172 3.49 8.50 0.87
N ASN A 173 2.98 7.28 1.01
CA ASN A 173 2.27 6.84 2.21
C ASN A 173 3.21 6.87 3.44
N ILE A 174 4.45 6.37 3.32
CA ILE A 174 5.48 6.49 4.37
C ILE A 174 5.78 7.97 4.69
N THR A 175 5.93 8.81 3.67
CA THR A 175 6.20 10.25 3.84
C THR A 175 5.10 10.94 4.63
N ASN A 176 3.84 10.70 4.26
CA ASN A 176 2.68 11.32 4.91
C ASN A 176 2.56 10.89 6.39
N ASN A 177 2.76 9.59 6.68
CA ASN A 177 2.69 9.07 8.04
C ASN A 177 3.86 9.51 8.92
N SER A 178 5.02 9.78 8.32
CA SER A 178 6.24 10.21 9.03
C SER A 178 6.34 11.72 9.23
N ALA A 179 5.43 12.50 8.63
CA ALA A 179 5.42 13.95 8.77
C ALA A 179 5.24 14.39 10.25
N PRO A 180 5.60 15.64 10.62
CA PRO A 180 5.46 16.14 11.99
C PRO A 180 4.04 16.09 12.59
N ASN A 181 3.01 15.97 11.75
CA ASN A 181 1.61 15.76 12.12
C ASN A 181 1.03 14.47 11.51
N GLY A 182 1.90 13.55 11.11
CA GLY A 182 1.55 12.24 10.58
C GLY A 182 1.09 11.29 11.68
N ASP A 183 0.53 10.16 11.30
CA ASP A 183 -0.12 9.28 12.26
C ASP A 183 0.89 8.53 13.15
N TYR A 184 2.13 8.32 12.68
CA TYR A 184 3.17 7.69 13.49
C TYR A 184 3.53 8.54 14.72
N ILE A 185 3.76 9.83 14.55
CA ILE A 185 4.13 10.69 15.69
C ILE A 185 2.94 10.94 16.62
N LYS A 186 1.71 11.00 16.10
CA LYS A 186 0.49 11.10 16.93
C LYS A 186 0.30 9.88 17.83
N ALA A 187 0.56 8.68 17.32
CA ALA A 187 0.49 7.46 18.12
C ALA A 187 1.48 7.51 19.29
N ILE A 188 2.73 7.88 19.03
CA ILE A 188 3.75 8.03 20.09
C ILE A 188 3.33 9.08 21.13
N GLN A 189 2.81 10.24 20.70
CA GLN A 189 2.31 11.26 21.62
C GLN A 189 1.16 10.75 22.50
N ALA A 190 0.28 9.92 21.95
CA ALA A 190 -0.80 9.30 22.71
C ALA A 190 -0.27 8.33 23.77
N SER A 191 0.74 7.52 23.42
CA SER A 191 1.42 6.60 24.34
C SER A 191 2.14 7.35 25.47
N VAL A 192 2.84 8.44 25.15
CA VAL A 192 3.48 9.30 26.16
C VAL A 192 2.44 9.88 27.13
N LYS A 193 1.34 10.43 26.62
CA LYS A 193 0.27 11.00 27.47
C LYS A 193 -0.35 9.94 28.38
N THR A 194 -0.57 8.73 27.85
CA THR A 194 -1.14 7.61 28.61
C THR A 194 -0.24 7.22 29.76
N ILE A 195 1.06 7.08 29.51
CA ILE A 195 2.04 6.70 30.53
C ILE A 195 2.26 7.82 31.54
N ALA A 196 2.36 9.07 31.09
CA ALA A 196 2.49 10.21 31.99
C ALA A 196 1.31 10.31 32.97
N LYS A 197 0.09 10.08 32.48
CA LYS A 197 -1.12 10.02 33.31
C LYS A 197 -1.10 8.83 34.27
N LYS A 198 -0.69 7.64 33.82
CA LYS A 198 -0.61 6.43 34.63
C LYS A 198 0.29 6.62 35.85
N TYR A 199 1.40 7.32 35.68
CA TYR A 199 2.38 7.59 36.73
C TYR A 199 2.21 8.95 37.43
N SER A 200 1.08 9.64 37.18
CA SER A 200 0.75 10.91 37.82
C SER A 200 1.87 11.96 37.71
N LEU A 201 2.53 12.04 36.55
CA LEU A 201 3.56 13.03 36.32
C LEU A 201 2.99 14.45 36.43
N THR A 202 3.81 15.39 36.89
CA THR A 202 3.45 16.81 36.89
C THR A 202 3.24 17.31 35.46
N SER A 203 2.62 18.48 35.31
CA SER A 203 2.47 19.11 33.99
C SER A 203 3.82 19.33 33.31
N ASP A 204 4.80 19.85 34.05
CA ASP A 204 6.15 20.12 33.54
C ASP A 204 6.88 18.82 33.16
N GLY A 205 6.80 17.78 34.01
CA GLY A 205 7.39 16.47 33.74
C GLY A 205 6.76 15.80 32.51
N THR A 206 5.44 15.92 32.36
CA THR A 206 4.69 15.43 31.20
C THR A 206 5.11 16.17 29.92
N GLN A 207 5.19 17.49 29.97
CA GLN A 207 5.59 18.31 28.81
C GLN A 207 7.04 18.03 28.43
N PHE A 208 7.95 17.91 29.40
CA PHE A 208 9.35 17.58 29.17
C PHE A 208 9.50 16.21 28.49
N LEU A 209 8.82 15.18 29.03
CA LEU A 209 8.83 13.84 28.46
C LEU A 209 8.28 13.84 27.04
N ASN A 210 7.11 14.46 26.82
CA ASN A 210 6.49 14.53 25.50
C ASN A 210 7.37 15.24 24.49
N ASN A 211 7.95 16.39 24.82
CA ASN A 211 8.79 17.15 23.90
C ASN A 211 10.08 16.40 23.56
N GLY A 212 10.74 15.80 24.55
CA GLY A 212 11.98 15.05 24.34
C GLY A 212 11.76 13.82 23.47
N VAL A 213 10.77 12.99 23.84
CA VAL A 213 10.45 11.76 23.10
C VAL A 213 9.95 12.07 21.70
N THR A 214 9.01 13.00 21.54
CA THR A 214 8.49 13.41 20.23
C THR A 214 9.61 13.92 19.33
N LYS A 215 10.52 14.74 19.86
CA LYS A 215 11.67 15.25 19.09
C LYS A 215 12.58 14.12 18.61
N ASN A 216 12.93 13.18 19.49
CA ASN A 216 13.83 12.07 19.16
C ASN A 216 13.21 11.09 18.16
N VAL A 217 11.92 10.78 18.33
CA VAL A 217 11.17 9.97 17.35
C VAL A 217 11.04 10.70 16.02
N GLN A 218 10.67 11.99 16.03
CA GLN A 218 10.54 12.77 14.80
C GLN A 218 11.86 12.83 14.03
N SER A 219 13.00 12.99 14.73
CA SER A 219 14.31 12.93 14.07
C SER A 219 14.59 11.60 13.38
N SER A 220 14.06 10.48 13.90
CA SER A 220 14.14 9.18 13.21
C SER A 220 13.16 9.11 12.03
N LEU A 221 11.97 9.68 12.18
CA LEU A 221 10.94 9.74 11.14
C LEU A 221 11.36 10.63 9.95
N ASP A 222 12.09 11.71 10.18
CA ASP A 222 12.56 12.61 9.11
C ASP A 222 13.47 11.88 8.10
N GLY A 223 14.28 10.93 8.57
CA GLY A 223 15.13 10.09 7.72
C GLY A 223 14.46 8.84 7.15
N PHE A 224 13.31 8.45 7.71
CA PHE A 224 12.67 7.17 7.38
C PHE A 224 12.15 7.08 5.94
N PRO A 225 11.46 8.09 5.36
CA PRO A 225 11.03 8.04 3.96
C PRO A 225 12.17 7.86 2.96
N THR A 226 13.30 8.54 3.17
CA THR A 226 14.50 8.40 2.34
C THR A 226 15.08 6.99 2.45
N LYS A 227 15.15 6.47 3.67
CA LYS A 227 15.63 5.10 3.91
C LYS A 227 14.70 4.05 3.29
N TYR A 228 13.39 4.23 3.42
CA TYR A 228 12.41 3.36 2.79
C TYR A 228 12.57 3.38 1.26
N SER A 229 12.64 4.56 0.65
CA SER A 229 12.77 4.69 -0.81
C SER A 229 14.09 4.11 -1.36
N THR A 230 15.13 4.06 -0.54
CA THR A 230 16.45 3.52 -0.92
C THR A 230 16.53 2.01 -0.68
N ASP A 231 15.99 1.52 0.43
CA ASP A 231 16.12 0.13 0.85
C ASP A 231 14.99 -0.76 0.28
N PHE A 232 13.82 -0.20 -0.04
CA PHE A 232 12.68 -0.95 -0.58
C PHE A 232 12.87 -1.18 -2.08
N CYS A 233 13.11 -2.43 -2.47
CA CYS A 233 13.27 -2.81 -3.88
C CYS A 233 14.27 -1.90 -4.63
N PRO A 234 15.54 -1.81 -4.20
CA PRO A 234 16.53 -0.86 -4.74
C PRO A 234 16.77 -1.00 -6.25
N ASP A 235 16.58 -2.19 -6.79
CA ASP A 235 16.68 -2.55 -8.21
C ASP A 235 15.30 -2.63 -8.91
N GLY A 236 14.24 -2.21 -8.23
CA GLY A 236 12.86 -2.36 -8.68
C GLY A 236 12.31 -3.78 -8.52
N CYS A 237 12.92 -4.62 -7.68
CA CYS A 237 12.45 -5.97 -7.35
C CYS A 237 12.19 -6.90 -8.57
N PRO A 238 13.09 -6.93 -9.58
CA PRO A 238 12.89 -7.68 -10.81
C PRO A 238 12.71 -9.18 -10.58
N LYS A 239 13.27 -9.72 -9.48
CA LYS A 239 13.11 -11.12 -9.07
C LYS A 239 11.65 -11.55 -8.88
N PHE A 240 10.73 -10.62 -8.64
CA PHE A 240 9.30 -10.92 -8.47
C PHE A 240 8.48 -10.67 -9.73
N ASP A 241 9.02 -9.99 -10.74
CA ASP A 241 8.25 -9.49 -11.88
C ASP A 241 7.51 -10.60 -12.63
N GLN A 242 8.18 -11.72 -12.92
CA GLN A 242 7.56 -12.82 -13.65
C GLN A 242 6.44 -13.49 -12.85
N GLU A 243 6.65 -13.67 -11.54
CA GLU A 243 5.64 -14.27 -10.67
C GLU A 243 4.42 -13.36 -10.52
N ILE A 244 4.64 -12.06 -10.36
CA ILE A 244 3.55 -11.08 -10.31
C ILE A 244 2.80 -11.10 -11.64
N LYS A 245 3.49 -11.00 -12.78
CA LYS A 245 2.85 -11.08 -14.11
C LYS A 245 2.00 -12.34 -14.28
N ASN A 246 2.51 -13.50 -13.87
CA ASN A 246 1.75 -14.75 -13.91
C ASN A 246 0.48 -14.70 -13.03
N LEU A 247 0.57 -14.12 -11.84
CA LEU A 247 -0.57 -13.94 -10.95
C LEU A 247 -1.58 -12.95 -11.53
N LEU A 248 -1.15 -11.81 -12.08
CA LEU A 248 -2.03 -10.85 -12.75
C LEU A 248 -2.87 -11.52 -13.83
N LEU A 249 -2.23 -12.36 -14.65
CA LEU A 249 -2.88 -13.06 -15.75
C LEU A 249 -3.81 -14.20 -15.29
N SER A 250 -3.78 -14.58 -14.00
CA SER A 250 -4.71 -15.56 -13.43
C SER A 250 -6.09 -15.02 -13.07
N PHE A 251 -6.29 -13.70 -13.20
CA PHE A 251 -7.57 -13.05 -12.94
C PHE A 251 -8.28 -12.72 -14.26
N PRO A 252 -9.10 -13.63 -14.83
CA PRO A 252 -9.84 -13.37 -16.06
C PRO A 252 -10.74 -12.15 -15.91
#